data_AF-A0A7Y9VTG1-F1
#
_entry.id   AF-A0A7Y9VTG1-F1
#
_cell.length_a   1.000
_cell.length_b   1.000
_cell.length_c   1.000
_cell.angle_alpha   90.00
_cell.angle_beta   90.00
_cell.angle_gamma   90.00
#
_symmetry.space_group_name_H-M   'P 1'
#
loop_
_entity.id
_entity.type
_entity.pdbx_description
1 polymer ?
#
loop_
_entity_poly.entity_id
_entity_poly.type
_entity_poly.pdbx_seq_one_letter_code
_entity_poly.pdbx_strand_id
1 'polypeptide(L)'
;MTIALPIKLPDAQGNLHTFLSNNDGMYNLTDIWRELGLPKKNLPSQWDNATKRHLAQSGNFHSANTQDKNTLATEIGTIAYAMWVSPAFFELVVSVFITVRNDEKLAAATYRKLADEHQDMFAANARKVKAYARLDRTLLHWRHSCYLADINSPDLAYRYVVSKYMLWCVRYVGKITRYSLTAEGRAAGFYVVNGGKMSDGLRVTSAGRCWLMDHADEINEATRHA
;
A
#
# COMPACT_ATOMS: atom_id res chain seq x y z
N MET A 1 11.75 -4.54 25.07
CA MET A 1 10.31 -4.73 25.35
C MET A 1 9.61 -3.42 25.06
N THR A 2 8.74 -3.40 24.06
CA THR A 2 7.94 -2.22 23.73
C THR A 2 6.76 -2.22 24.69
N ILE A 3 6.73 -1.27 25.63
CA ILE A 3 5.58 -1.09 26.53
C ILE A 3 4.39 -0.70 25.64
N ALA A 4 3.33 -1.50 25.64
CA ALA A 4 2.15 -1.23 24.83
C ALA A 4 1.49 0.08 25.32
N LEU A 5 1.07 0.92 24.37
CA LEU A 5 0.59 2.28 24.68
C LEU A 5 -0.74 2.25 25.46
N PRO A 6 -0.94 3.11 26.46
CA PRO A 6 -2.19 3.16 27.22
C PRO A 6 -3.39 3.35 26.29
N ILE A 7 -4.40 2.49 26.44
CA ILE A 7 -5.64 2.55 25.69
C ILE A 7 -6.59 3.49 26.41
N LYS A 8 -7.08 4.53 25.74
CA LYS A 8 -8.06 5.48 26.30
C LYS A 8 -9.40 5.33 25.60
N LEU A 9 -10.45 5.00 26.35
CA LEU A 9 -11.79 4.77 25.80
C LEU A 9 -12.87 5.46 26.64
N PRO A 10 -13.84 6.13 26.00
CA PRO A 10 -15.00 6.64 26.70
C PRO A 10 -16.00 5.52 27.03
N ASP A 11 -16.66 5.59 28.19
CA ASP A 11 -17.83 4.77 28.49
C ASP A 11 -19.11 5.29 27.80
N ALA A 12 -20.24 4.61 28.01
CA ALA A 12 -21.53 5.01 27.46
C ALA A 12 -22.03 6.38 27.96
N GLN A 13 -21.47 6.89 29.06
CA GLN A 13 -21.76 8.18 29.66
C GLN A 13 -20.75 9.27 29.23
N GLY A 14 -19.73 8.91 28.44
CA GLY A 14 -18.70 9.80 27.93
C GLY A 14 -17.50 10.01 28.86
N ASN A 15 -17.39 9.28 29.97
CA ASN A 15 -16.21 9.37 30.83
C ASN A 15 -15.04 8.60 30.23
N LEU A 16 -13.87 9.24 30.20
CA LEU A 16 -12.68 8.66 29.60
C LEU A 16 -11.94 7.74 30.59
N HIS A 17 -11.90 6.45 30.29
CA HIS A 17 -11.15 5.43 31.03
C HIS A 17 -9.79 5.20 30.38
N THR A 18 -8.75 4.97 31.19
CA THR A 18 -7.39 4.67 30.70
C THR A 18 -6.97 3.28 31.17
N PHE A 19 -6.73 2.40 30.22
CA PHE A 19 -6.32 1.02 30.46
C PHE A 19 -4.84 0.86 30.19
N LEU A 20 -4.12 0.34 31.17
CA LEU A 20 -2.68 0.08 31.10
C LEU A 20 -2.42 -1.39 30.80
N SER A 21 -1.36 -1.64 30.03
CA SER A 21 -0.84 -2.99 29.84
C SER A 21 -0.03 -3.42 31.07
N ASN A 22 0.03 -4.73 31.32
CA ASN A 22 0.92 -5.32 32.30
C ASN A 22 2.38 -5.37 31.78
N ASN A 23 3.31 -5.89 32.59
CA ASN A 23 4.73 -5.99 32.21
C ASN A 23 4.98 -6.84 30.96
N ASP A 24 4.04 -7.72 30.60
CA ASP A 24 4.08 -8.57 29.40
C ASP A 24 3.41 -7.90 28.19
N GLY A 25 2.96 -6.64 28.30
CA GLY A 25 2.28 -5.91 27.23
C GLY A 25 0.84 -6.36 26.99
N MET A 26 0.20 -7.00 27.98
CA MET A 26 -1.17 -7.51 27.90
C MET A 26 -2.16 -6.66 28.68
N TYR A 27 -3.38 -6.55 28.15
CA TYR A 27 -4.50 -5.85 28.75
C TYR A 27 -5.49 -6.83 29.35
N ASN A 28 -6.15 -6.43 30.45
CA ASN A 28 -7.24 -7.20 31.03
C ASN A 28 -8.57 -6.87 30.36
N LEU A 29 -9.02 -7.77 29.48
CA LEU A 29 -10.29 -7.63 28.76
C LEU A 29 -11.51 -7.74 29.68
N THR A 30 -11.39 -8.48 30.80
CA THR A 30 -12.47 -8.60 31.79
C THR A 30 -12.69 -7.27 32.51
N ASP A 31 -11.62 -6.56 32.84
CA ASP A 31 -11.69 -5.24 33.48
C ASP A 31 -12.21 -4.18 32.48
N ILE A 32 -11.69 -4.17 31.24
CA ILE A 32 -12.20 -3.30 30.17
C ILE A 32 -13.70 -3.50 29.94
N TRP A 33 -14.16 -4.75 29.87
CA TRP A 33 -15.58 -5.06 29.71
C TRP A 33 -16.43 -4.53 30.87
N ARG A 34 -15.92 -4.65 32.10
CA ARG A 34 -16.62 -4.21 33.31
C ARG A 34 -16.68 -2.68 33.41
N GLU A 35 -15.55 -1.99 33.21
CA GLU A 35 -15.46 -0.53 33.32
C GLU A 35 -16.28 0.17 32.24
N LEU A 36 -16.30 -0.36 31.02
CA LEU A 36 -17.12 0.18 29.93
C LEU A 36 -18.60 -0.22 30.01
N GLY A 37 -18.99 -1.02 31.01
CA GLY A 37 -20.39 -1.43 31.22
C GLY A 37 -20.98 -2.22 30.05
N LEU A 38 -20.16 -3.02 29.36
CA LEU A 38 -20.60 -3.72 28.15
C LEU A 38 -21.62 -4.82 28.47
N PRO A 39 -22.55 -5.15 27.55
CA PRO A 39 -23.52 -6.23 27.74
C PRO A 39 -22.86 -7.57 28.06
N LYS A 40 -23.55 -8.42 28.84
CA LYS A 40 -23.05 -9.77 29.20
C LYS A 40 -22.75 -10.67 28.01
N LYS A 41 -23.48 -10.50 26.89
CA LYS A 41 -23.20 -11.22 25.63
C LYS A 41 -21.82 -10.91 25.04
N ASN A 42 -21.25 -9.75 25.38
CA ASN A 42 -19.95 -9.29 24.92
C ASN A 42 -18.83 -9.71 25.89
N LEU A 43 -19.09 -10.51 26.92
CA LEU A 43 -18.06 -10.96 27.85
C LEU A 43 -16.94 -11.71 27.10
N PRO A 44 -15.64 -11.50 27.39
CA PRO A 44 -14.54 -12.15 26.66
C PRO A 44 -14.59 -13.68 26.65
N SER A 45 -15.18 -14.30 27.69
CA SER A 45 -15.36 -15.75 27.76
C SER A 45 -16.45 -16.25 26.78
N GLN A 46 -17.40 -15.40 26.38
CA GLN A 46 -18.46 -15.71 25.42
C GLN A 46 -18.01 -15.56 23.97
N TRP A 47 -16.88 -14.89 23.73
CA TRP A 47 -16.27 -14.88 22.42
C TRP A 47 -15.84 -16.31 22.07
N ASP A 48 -16.46 -16.95 21.09
CA ASP A 48 -16.08 -18.29 20.64
C ASP A 48 -16.17 -18.39 19.12
N ASN A 49 -15.09 -18.03 18.46
CA ASN A 49 -14.98 -18.12 17.01
C ASN A 49 -13.54 -18.49 16.58
N ALA A 50 -13.35 -18.70 15.28
CA ALA A 50 -12.05 -19.05 14.71
C ALA A 50 -10.97 -18.00 15.02
N THR A 51 -11.32 -16.70 15.01
CA THR A 51 -10.40 -15.60 15.31
C THR A 51 -9.83 -15.71 16.72
N LYS A 52 -10.68 -15.92 17.75
CA LYS A 52 -10.22 -16.11 19.13
C LYS A 52 -9.30 -17.33 19.25
N ARG A 53 -9.67 -18.45 18.62
CA ARG A 53 -8.86 -19.68 18.66
C ARG A 53 -7.47 -19.46 18.05
N HIS A 54 -7.41 -18.76 16.92
CA HIS A 54 -6.15 -18.38 16.29
C HIS A 54 -5.30 -17.48 17.19
N LEU A 55 -5.90 -16.46 17.80
CA LEU A 55 -5.20 -15.57 18.73
C LEU A 55 -4.69 -16.30 19.98
N ALA A 56 -5.45 -17.28 20.48
CA ALA A 56 -5.01 -18.10 21.60
C ALA A 56 -3.80 -18.98 21.21
N GLN A 57 -3.81 -19.59 20.02
CA GLN A 57 -2.70 -20.38 19.49
C GLN A 57 -1.45 -19.53 19.24
N SER A 58 -1.62 -18.29 18.79
CA SER A 58 -0.52 -17.36 18.51
C SER A 58 -0.01 -16.63 19.76
N GLY A 59 -0.52 -16.95 20.95
CA GLY A 59 -0.13 -16.29 22.20
C GLY A 59 -0.65 -14.86 22.38
N ASN A 60 -1.57 -14.40 21.52
CA ASN A 60 -2.17 -13.06 21.60
C ASN A 60 -3.40 -13.00 22.52
N PHE A 61 -3.88 -14.14 23.02
CA PHE A 61 -5.04 -14.24 23.88
C PHE A 61 -4.85 -15.34 24.93
N HIS A 62 -5.04 -15.00 26.21
CA HIS A 62 -4.89 -15.89 27.33
C HIS A 62 -6.12 -15.83 28.23
N SER A 63 -6.88 -16.92 28.26
CA SER A 63 -7.96 -17.09 29.23
C SER A 63 -7.38 -17.79 30.45
N ALA A 64 -7.34 -17.11 31.60
CA ALA A 64 -6.92 -17.76 32.83
C ALA A 64 -8.05 -18.70 33.32
N ASN A 65 -7.72 -19.98 33.52
CA ASN A 65 -8.56 -20.94 34.23
C ASN A 65 -8.32 -20.92 35.76
N THR A 66 -7.51 -19.99 36.23
CA THR A 66 -7.13 -19.84 37.64
C THR A 66 -8.12 -18.95 38.42
N GLN A 67 -7.90 -18.85 39.73
CA GLN A 67 -8.80 -18.24 40.73
C GLN A 67 -9.26 -16.81 40.36
N ASP A 68 -8.40 -16.05 39.69
CA ASP A 68 -8.74 -14.79 39.03
C ASP A 68 -9.13 -15.06 37.58
N LYS A 69 -10.44 -15.14 37.32
CA LYS A 69 -11.07 -15.40 36.01
C LYS A 69 -10.88 -14.24 35.00
N ASN A 70 -9.65 -13.77 34.85
CA ASN A 70 -9.30 -12.66 33.99
C ASN A 70 -8.87 -13.16 32.62
N THR A 71 -9.36 -12.47 31.59
CA THR A 71 -8.94 -12.72 30.21
C THR A 71 -7.93 -11.66 29.84
N LEU A 72 -6.70 -12.08 29.55
CA LEU A 72 -5.61 -11.21 29.14
C LEU A 72 -5.42 -11.31 27.63
N ALA A 73 -5.07 -10.20 26.99
CA ALA A 73 -4.77 -10.18 25.57
C ALA A 73 -3.68 -9.17 25.25
N THR A 74 -2.84 -9.45 24.25
CA THR A 74 -1.92 -8.46 23.69
C THR A 74 -2.71 -7.33 23.02
N GLU A 75 -2.04 -6.26 22.61
CA GLU A 75 -2.69 -5.16 21.86
C GLU A 75 -3.47 -5.67 20.64
N ILE A 76 -2.91 -6.64 19.90
CA ILE A 76 -3.57 -7.30 18.76
C ILE A 76 -4.86 -8.01 19.22
N GLY A 77 -4.78 -8.80 20.29
CA GLY A 77 -5.94 -9.52 20.82
C GLY A 77 -7.03 -8.57 21.35
N THR A 78 -6.64 -7.45 21.96
CA THR A 78 -7.56 -6.41 22.44
C THR A 78 -8.29 -5.71 21.30
N ILE A 79 -7.58 -5.32 20.23
CA ILE A 79 -8.20 -4.73 19.04
C ILE A 79 -9.15 -5.73 18.37
N ALA A 80 -8.73 -6.99 18.22
CA ALA A 80 -9.58 -8.02 17.62
C ALA A 80 -10.85 -8.29 18.44
N TYR A 81 -10.75 -8.29 19.77
CA TYR A 81 -11.91 -8.36 20.65
C TYR A 81 -12.84 -7.15 20.47
N ALA A 82 -12.31 -5.93 20.41
CA ALA A 82 -13.10 -4.73 20.17
C ALA A 82 -13.84 -4.78 18.81
N MET A 83 -13.19 -5.31 17.77
CA MET A 83 -13.81 -5.54 16.45
C MET A 83 -14.97 -6.55 16.51
N TRP A 84 -14.86 -7.59 17.35
CA TRP A 84 -15.95 -8.54 17.57
C TRP A 84 -17.13 -7.91 18.34
N VAL A 85 -16.83 -7.12 19.36
CA VAL A 85 -17.83 -6.44 20.20
C VAL A 85 -18.60 -5.35 19.44
N SER A 86 -17.94 -4.65 18.52
CA SER A 86 -18.51 -3.50 17.82
C SER A 86 -18.27 -3.56 16.31
N PRO A 87 -19.31 -3.91 15.52
CA PRO A 87 -19.23 -3.87 14.05
C PRO A 87 -18.86 -2.48 13.51
N ALA A 88 -19.34 -1.40 14.14
CA ALA A 88 -18.98 -0.04 13.75
C ALA A 88 -17.48 0.25 13.96
N PHE A 89 -16.89 -0.28 15.03
CA PHE A 89 -15.45 -0.17 15.25
C PHE A 89 -14.66 -1.02 14.24
N PHE A 90 -15.16 -2.21 13.90
CA PHE A 90 -14.58 -3.02 12.81
C PHE A 90 -14.53 -2.23 11.49
N GLU A 91 -15.64 -1.61 11.10
CA GLU A 91 -15.71 -0.78 9.88
C GLU A 91 -14.75 0.41 9.93
N LEU A 92 -14.62 1.06 11.08
CA LEU A 92 -13.65 2.14 11.30
C LEU A 92 -12.21 1.65 11.11
N VAL A 93 -11.82 0.54 11.76
CA VAL A 93 -10.46 -0.02 11.64
C VAL A 93 -10.16 -0.39 10.19
N VAL A 94 -11.11 -1.02 9.51
CA VAL A 94 -10.99 -1.33 8.08
C VAL A 94 -10.85 -0.06 7.24
N SER A 95 -11.63 0.98 7.52
CA SER A 95 -11.57 2.26 6.81
C SER A 95 -10.23 2.99 7.04
N VAL A 96 -9.71 2.96 8.26
CA VAL A 96 -8.38 3.49 8.59
C VAL A 96 -7.31 2.73 7.84
N PHE A 97 -7.36 1.40 7.82
CA PHE A 97 -6.43 0.58 7.06
C PHE A 97 -6.49 0.89 5.55
N ILE A 98 -7.69 1.02 4.97
CA ILE A 98 -7.89 1.43 3.57
C ILE A 98 -7.31 2.82 3.33
N THR A 99 -7.46 3.75 4.27
CA THR A 99 -6.93 5.11 4.14
C THR A 99 -5.40 5.09 4.16
N VAL A 100 -4.79 4.41 5.13
CA VAL A 100 -3.33 4.28 5.26
C VAL A 100 -2.73 3.58 4.05
N ARG A 101 -3.35 2.50 3.56
CA ARG A 101 -2.82 1.76 2.40
C ARG A 101 -2.90 2.57 1.10
N ASN A 102 -3.86 3.50 1.00
CA ASN A 102 -4.11 4.30 -0.20
C ASN A 102 -3.36 5.65 -0.17
N ASP A 103 -2.83 6.08 0.98
CA ASP A 103 -1.97 7.26 1.08
C ASP A 103 -0.50 6.87 0.89
N GLU A 104 0.18 7.45 -0.10
CA GLU A 104 1.57 7.11 -0.46
C GLU A 104 2.55 7.31 0.70
N LYS A 105 2.44 8.44 1.41
CA LYS A 105 3.42 8.80 2.45
C LYS A 105 3.20 7.93 3.69
N LEU A 106 1.96 7.74 4.08
CA LEU A 106 1.61 6.88 5.22
C LEU A 106 1.91 5.42 4.91
N ALA A 107 1.59 4.92 3.71
CA ALA A 107 1.92 3.56 3.30
C ALA A 107 3.42 3.31 3.32
N ALA A 108 4.24 4.20 2.74
CA ALA A 108 5.70 4.05 2.74
C ALA A 108 6.32 4.14 4.13
N ALA A 109 5.82 5.03 5.00
CA ALA A 109 6.27 5.13 6.38
C ALA A 109 5.88 3.89 7.20
N THR A 110 4.68 3.35 6.96
CA THR A 110 4.17 2.14 7.62
C THR A 110 4.93 0.90 7.15
N TYR A 111 5.19 0.77 5.85
CA TYR A 111 6.00 -0.29 5.25
C TYR A 111 7.35 -0.45 5.95
N ARG A 112 8.08 0.66 6.16
CA ARG A 112 9.40 0.65 6.82
C ARG A 112 9.39 0.17 8.27
N LYS A 113 8.22 0.18 8.93
CA LYS A 113 8.07 -0.15 10.35
C LYS A 113 7.41 -1.51 10.58
N LEU A 114 6.79 -2.09 9.55
CA LEU A 114 6.13 -3.39 9.62
C LEU A 114 7.14 -4.52 9.47
N ALA A 115 6.79 -5.69 10.02
CA ALA A 115 7.49 -6.94 9.77
C ALA A 115 7.46 -7.29 8.28
N ASP A 116 8.51 -7.98 7.80
CA ASP A 116 8.75 -8.29 6.38
C ASP A 116 7.54 -8.96 5.70
N GLU A 117 6.81 -9.84 6.41
CA GLU A 117 5.63 -10.54 5.89
C GLU A 117 4.45 -9.62 5.49
N HIS A 118 4.39 -8.40 6.02
CA HIS A 118 3.32 -7.44 5.73
C HIS A 118 3.73 -6.35 4.75
N GLN A 119 5.01 -6.30 4.39
CA GLN A 119 5.59 -5.27 3.55
C GLN A 119 5.09 -5.36 2.10
N ASP A 120 5.11 -6.54 1.48
CA ASP A 120 4.81 -6.73 0.05
C ASP A 120 3.44 -6.20 -0.37
N MET A 121 2.42 -6.38 0.47
CA MET A 121 1.06 -5.86 0.24
C MET A 121 1.04 -4.32 0.18
N PHE A 122 1.73 -3.64 1.09
CA PHE A 122 1.79 -2.17 1.08
C PHE A 122 2.62 -1.64 -0.11
N ALA A 123 3.70 -2.33 -0.50
CA ALA A 123 4.50 -1.98 -1.67
C ALA A 123 3.67 -2.07 -2.97
N ALA A 124 2.90 -3.15 -3.16
CA ALA A 124 2.07 -3.33 -4.35
C ALA A 124 0.98 -2.24 -4.49
N ASN A 125 0.37 -1.83 -3.38
CA ASN A 125 -0.68 -0.81 -3.38
C ASN A 125 -0.12 0.62 -3.60
N ALA A 126 1.01 0.95 -2.98
CA ALA A 126 1.67 2.24 -3.17
C ALA A 126 2.14 2.46 -4.63
N ARG A 127 2.56 1.39 -5.33
CA ARG A 127 2.89 1.43 -6.77
C ARG A 127 1.71 1.91 -7.61
N LYS A 128 0.49 1.44 -7.32
CA LYS A 128 -0.73 1.81 -8.07
C LYS A 128 -1.16 3.25 -7.82
N VAL A 129 -1.01 3.78 -6.59
CA VAL A 129 -1.40 5.17 -6.26
C VAL A 129 -0.47 6.20 -6.92
N LYS A 130 0.84 5.93 -7.00
CA LYS A 130 1.80 6.78 -7.73
C LYS A 130 1.50 6.88 -9.22
N ALA A 131 1.00 5.80 -9.82
CA ALA A 131 0.54 5.82 -11.21
C ALA A 131 -0.61 6.82 -11.34
N TYR A 132 -1.71 6.65 -10.61
CA TYR A 132 -2.90 7.49 -10.73
C TYR A 132 -2.68 8.97 -10.40
N ALA A 133 -1.94 9.33 -9.35
CA ALA A 133 -1.74 10.74 -8.97
C ALA A 133 -0.79 11.52 -9.90
N ARG A 134 0.12 10.85 -10.61
CA ARG A 134 1.07 11.47 -11.56
C ARG A 134 0.55 11.44 -13.00
N LEU A 135 -0.60 10.81 -13.22
CA LEU A 135 -1.26 10.71 -14.52
C LEU A 135 -2.04 11.99 -14.91
N ASP A 136 -2.32 12.92 -13.98
CA ASP A 136 -3.08 14.16 -14.25
C ASP A 136 -2.32 15.24 -15.04
N ARG A 137 -1.00 15.09 -15.24
CA ARG A 137 -0.26 15.97 -16.16
C ARG A 137 -0.44 15.47 -17.60
N THR A 138 -0.92 16.35 -18.48
CA THR A 138 -1.28 16.04 -19.88
C THR A 138 -0.14 15.36 -20.67
N LEU A 139 1.11 15.80 -20.53
CA LEU A 139 2.28 15.24 -21.21
C LEU A 139 3.53 15.28 -20.31
N LEU A 140 4.17 14.14 -20.07
CA LEU A 140 5.43 14.05 -19.30
C LEU A 140 6.62 13.69 -20.18
N HIS A 141 7.82 14.07 -19.71
CA HIS A 141 9.08 13.72 -20.35
C HIS A 141 9.32 12.21 -20.32
N TRP A 142 10.00 11.67 -21.33
CA TRP A 142 10.34 10.25 -21.43
C TRP A 142 11.00 9.69 -20.17
N ARG A 143 12.18 10.23 -19.79
CA ARG A 143 12.91 9.76 -18.60
C ARG A 143 12.08 9.78 -17.32
N HIS A 144 11.29 10.85 -17.14
CA HIS A 144 10.39 10.93 -15.99
C HIS A 144 9.36 9.79 -16.06
N SER A 145 8.74 9.57 -17.22
CA SER A 145 7.78 8.49 -17.43
C SER A 145 8.37 7.10 -17.19
N CYS A 146 9.62 6.86 -17.58
CA CYS A 146 10.35 5.62 -17.29
C CYS A 146 10.52 5.38 -15.78
N TYR A 147 11.01 6.38 -15.04
CA TYR A 147 11.16 6.25 -13.60
C TYR A 147 9.81 6.12 -12.87
N LEU A 148 8.74 6.67 -13.42
CA LEU A 148 7.39 6.43 -12.90
C LEU A 148 6.93 4.99 -13.09
N ALA A 149 7.38 4.35 -14.16
CA ALA A 149 7.09 2.96 -14.50
C ALA A 149 8.12 1.97 -13.95
N ASP A 150 9.03 2.40 -13.06
CA ASP A 150 10.10 1.56 -12.50
C ASP A 150 11.05 0.96 -13.58
N ILE A 151 11.23 1.68 -14.68
CA ILE A 151 12.17 1.31 -15.75
C ILE A 151 13.55 1.87 -15.39
N ASN A 152 14.48 0.96 -15.14
CA ASN A 152 15.80 1.28 -14.55
C ASN A 152 16.77 1.93 -15.53
N SER A 153 16.62 1.65 -16.83
CA SER A 153 17.51 2.12 -17.89
C SER A 153 16.76 2.91 -18.97
N PRO A 154 16.36 4.18 -18.71
CA PRO A 154 15.51 4.95 -19.64
C PRO A 154 16.09 5.11 -21.04
N ASP A 155 17.41 5.21 -21.18
CA ASP A 155 18.05 5.42 -22.49
C ASP A 155 18.10 4.12 -23.32
N LEU A 156 18.25 2.96 -22.67
CA LEU A 156 18.14 1.64 -23.33
C LEU A 156 16.69 1.31 -23.65
N ALA A 157 15.78 1.59 -22.72
CA ALA A 157 14.33 1.45 -22.92
C ALA A 157 13.85 2.32 -24.09
N TYR A 158 14.41 3.53 -24.25
CA TYR A 158 14.11 4.38 -25.40
C TYR A 158 14.46 3.67 -26.71
N ARG A 159 15.65 3.08 -26.82
CA ARG A 159 16.10 2.36 -28.02
C ARG A 159 15.21 1.16 -28.33
N TYR A 160 14.85 0.39 -27.30
CA TYR A 160 13.94 -0.75 -27.41
C TYR A 160 12.56 -0.31 -27.94
N VAL A 161 11.93 0.67 -27.28
CA VAL A 161 10.60 1.16 -27.69
C VAL A 161 10.63 1.83 -29.06
N VAL A 162 11.69 2.59 -29.39
CA VAL A 162 11.86 3.20 -30.72
C VAL A 162 11.99 2.13 -31.80
N SER A 163 12.78 1.08 -31.58
CA SER A 163 12.96 0.01 -32.56
C SER A 163 11.69 -0.78 -32.85
N LYS A 164 10.79 -0.88 -31.87
CA LYS A 164 9.56 -1.69 -31.94
C LYS A 164 8.32 -0.89 -32.32
N TYR A 165 8.28 0.42 -31.99
CA TYR A 165 7.08 1.26 -32.09
C TYR A 165 7.28 2.62 -32.79
N MET A 166 8.48 2.91 -33.35
CA MET A 166 8.72 4.15 -34.12
C MET A 166 9.28 3.87 -35.51
N LEU A 167 8.88 4.69 -36.48
CA LEU A 167 9.46 4.69 -37.84
C LEU A 167 10.56 5.73 -37.94
N TRP A 168 11.68 5.33 -38.55
CA TRP A 168 12.70 6.25 -39.00
C TRP A 168 12.20 6.96 -40.27
N CYS A 169 12.09 8.29 -40.23
CA CYS A 169 11.67 9.08 -41.39
C CYS A 169 12.84 9.92 -41.92
N VAL A 170 13.38 9.55 -43.08
CA VAL A 170 14.45 10.32 -43.74
C VAL A 170 13.83 11.48 -44.52
N ARG A 171 13.78 12.68 -43.93
CA ARG A 171 13.61 13.91 -44.72
C ARG A 171 14.45 15.07 -44.17
N TYR A 172 15.64 15.25 -44.73
CA TYR A 172 16.02 16.40 -45.56
C TYR A 172 17.38 16.10 -46.20
N VAL A 173 17.50 16.34 -47.51
CA VAL A 173 18.71 16.32 -48.36
C VAL A 173 20.01 15.96 -47.62
N GLY A 174 20.34 14.66 -47.60
CA GLY A 174 21.69 14.18 -47.26
C GLY A 174 22.01 13.85 -45.80
N LYS A 175 21.14 14.13 -44.80
CA LYS A 175 21.35 13.65 -43.40
C LYS A 175 20.03 13.23 -42.73
N ILE A 176 20.08 12.12 -41.99
CA ILE A 176 18.94 11.58 -41.19
C ILE A 176 18.68 12.52 -40.00
N THR A 177 17.52 13.16 -39.93
CA THR A 177 17.25 14.22 -38.93
C THR A 177 15.90 14.16 -38.21
N ARG A 178 14.98 13.22 -38.51
CA ARG A 178 13.64 13.20 -37.89
C ARG A 178 13.06 11.78 -37.69
N TYR A 179 12.34 11.57 -36.57
CA TYR A 179 11.60 10.34 -36.26
C TYR A 179 10.10 10.59 -36.37
N SER A 180 9.33 9.58 -36.79
CA SER A 180 7.86 9.62 -36.78
C SER A 180 7.30 8.40 -36.05
N LEU A 181 6.24 8.60 -35.28
CA LEU A 181 5.56 7.49 -34.59
C LEU A 181 4.75 6.65 -35.59
N THR A 182 4.75 5.33 -35.40
CA THR A 182 3.80 4.44 -36.09
C THR A 182 2.37 4.72 -35.59
N ALA A 183 1.37 4.12 -36.23
CA ALA A 183 -0.01 4.20 -35.74
C ALA A 183 -0.12 3.55 -34.35
N GLU A 184 0.56 2.41 -34.15
CA GLU A 184 0.62 1.66 -32.89
C GLU A 184 1.32 2.47 -31.80
N GLY A 185 2.44 3.14 -32.10
CA GLY A 185 3.12 4.00 -31.14
C GLY A 185 2.29 5.21 -30.71
N ARG A 186 1.46 5.74 -31.61
CA ARG A 186 0.49 6.81 -31.29
C ARG A 186 -0.67 6.28 -30.43
N ALA A 187 -1.19 5.10 -30.76
CA ALA A 187 -2.24 4.43 -29.97
C ALA A 187 -1.75 4.06 -28.57
N ALA A 188 -0.47 3.68 -28.44
CA ALA A 188 0.21 3.46 -27.17
C ALA A 188 0.49 4.77 -26.39
N GLY A 189 0.08 5.94 -26.88
CA GLY A 189 0.12 7.19 -26.12
C GLY A 189 1.47 7.93 -26.13
N PHE A 190 2.33 7.65 -27.12
CA PHE A 190 3.58 8.39 -27.31
C PHE A 190 3.40 9.60 -28.23
N TYR A 191 4.20 10.65 -28.01
CA TYR A 191 4.16 11.88 -28.80
C TYR A 191 5.56 12.50 -28.96
N VAL A 192 5.92 12.98 -30.15
CA VAL A 192 7.22 13.63 -30.41
C VAL A 192 7.00 15.14 -30.54
N VAL A 193 7.57 15.92 -29.62
CA VAL A 193 7.44 17.39 -29.60
C VAL A 193 8.57 18.08 -30.37
N ASN A 194 9.81 17.58 -30.28
CA ASN A 194 10.96 18.16 -31.00
C ASN A 194 11.89 17.05 -31.50
N GLY A 195 12.38 17.15 -32.75
CA GLY A 195 13.31 16.19 -33.36
C GLY A 195 14.76 16.28 -32.87
N GLY A 196 14.98 16.63 -31.61
CA GLY A 196 16.29 16.75 -30.98
C GLY A 196 16.88 15.40 -30.54
N LYS A 197 18.14 15.42 -30.04
CA LYS A 197 18.93 14.25 -29.60
C LYS A 197 18.08 13.26 -28.77
N MET A 198 18.32 11.97 -29.02
CA MET A 198 17.59 10.82 -28.46
C MET A 198 17.08 11.07 -27.03
N SER A 199 15.80 10.78 -26.80
CA SER A 199 14.99 10.94 -25.56
C SER A 199 14.40 12.32 -25.24
N ASP A 200 15.05 13.45 -25.59
CA ASP A 200 14.58 14.79 -25.13
C ASP A 200 13.31 15.27 -25.84
N GLY A 201 13.03 14.72 -27.01
CA GLY A 201 11.87 15.04 -27.84
C GLY A 201 10.60 14.27 -27.53
N LEU A 202 10.71 13.13 -26.83
CA LEU A 202 9.58 12.22 -26.62
C LEU A 202 8.80 12.62 -25.37
N ARG A 203 7.47 12.68 -25.53
CA ARG A 203 6.50 12.89 -24.47
C ARG A 203 5.56 11.70 -24.41
N VAL A 204 5.08 11.44 -23.21
CA VAL A 204 4.19 10.31 -22.92
C VAL A 204 2.91 10.87 -22.32
N THR A 205 1.76 10.47 -22.85
CA THR A 205 0.44 10.82 -22.31
C THR A 205 0.14 10.00 -21.06
N SER A 206 -1.02 10.23 -20.43
CA SER A 206 -1.49 9.38 -19.35
C SER A 206 -1.63 7.92 -19.80
N ALA A 207 -2.31 7.67 -20.92
CA ALA A 207 -2.45 6.35 -21.50
C ALA A 207 -1.10 5.67 -21.78
N GLY A 208 -0.13 6.40 -22.31
CA GLY A 208 1.20 5.83 -22.58
C GLY A 208 2.02 5.54 -21.33
N ARG A 209 1.76 6.24 -20.22
CA ARG A 209 2.38 5.91 -18.92
C ARG A 209 1.79 4.64 -18.32
N CYS A 210 0.48 4.43 -18.43
CA CYS A 210 -0.14 3.16 -18.06
C CYS A 210 0.45 2.01 -18.89
N TRP A 211 0.57 2.22 -20.20
CA TRP A 211 1.20 1.24 -21.09
C TRP A 211 2.63 0.90 -20.66
N LEU A 212 3.46 1.90 -20.32
CA LEU A 212 4.83 1.66 -19.83
C LEU A 212 4.85 0.88 -18.52
N MET A 213 3.88 1.07 -17.63
CA MET A 213 3.78 0.32 -16.38
C MET A 213 3.40 -1.15 -16.64
N ASP A 214 2.48 -1.40 -17.57
CA ASP A 214 2.05 -2.75 -17.93
C ASP A 214 3.18 -3.54 -18.63
N HIS A 215 4.14 -2.85 -19.25
CA HIS A 215 5.26 -3.45 -19.99
C HIS A 215 6.61 -3.24 -19.30
N ALA A 216 6.63 -2.76 -18.05
CA ALA A 216 7.87 -2.40 -17.35
C ALA A 216 8.80 -3.59 -17.16
N ASP A 217 8.25 -4.75 -16.80
CA ASP A 217 9.02 -5.99 -16.60
C ASP A 217 9.64 -6.49 -17.92
N GLU A 218 8.86 -6.48 -19.02
CA GLU A 218 9.35 -6.82 -20.36
C GLU A 218 10.51 -5.91 -20.78
N ILE A 219 10.34 -4.59 -20.59
CA ILE A 219 11.34 -3.59 -20.97
C ILE A 219 12.61 -3.72 -20.12
N ASN A 220 12.47 -3.91 -18.81
CA ASN A 220 13.61 -4.11 -17.91
C ASN A 220 14.37 -5.40 -18.23
N GLU A 221 13.68 -6.47 -18.62
CA GLU A 221 14.32 -7.72 -19.07
C GLU A 221 15.08 -7.52 -20.38
N ALA A 222 14.43 -6.90 -21.38
CA ALA A 222 15.04 -6.63 -22.68
C ALA A 222 16.26 -5.69 -22.60
N THR A 223 16.32 -4.84 -21.58
CA THR A 223 17.42 -3.87 -21.38
C THR A 223 18.50 -4.36 -20.42
N ARG A 224 18.33 -5.53 -19.79
CA ARG A 224 19.33 -6.12 -18.87
C ARG A 224 20.57 -6.65 -19.57
N HIS A 225 20.44 -7.05 -20.84
CA HIS A 225 21.50 -7.68 -21.64
C HIS A 225 22.00 -6.81 -22.80
N ALA A 226 21.61 -5.54 -22.85
CA ALA A 226 21.84 -4.61 -23.96
C ALA A 226 23.04 -3.66 -23.76
#